data_AF-A0A2V5UB40-F1
#
_entry.id   AF-A0A2V5UB40-F1
#
_cell.length_a   1.000
_cell.length_b   1.000
_cell.length_c   1.000
_cell.angle_alpha   90.00
_cell.angle_beta   90.00
_cell.angle_gamma   90.00
#
_symmetry.space_group_name_H-M   'P 1'
#
loop_
_entity.id
_entity.type
_entity.pdbx_description
1 polymer ?
#
loop_
_entity_poly.entity_id
_entity_poly.type
_entity_poly.pdbx_seq_one_letter_code
_entity_poly.pdbx_strand_id
1 'polypeptide(L)'
;MLVDPLGANPLVVSGSANFSDASTTDNDENMLIIRGNSRVADIYLGEFMRLYRHFAFRDWLTQHPGADEVQVSHLDETDQWWKRYFGNTFESRQRSYFVS
;
A
#
# COMPACT_ATOMS: atom_id res chain seq x y z
N MET A 1 10.56 3.46 -3.66
CA MET A 1 9.56 4.40 -4.20
C MET A 1 8.89 3.76 -5.40
N LEU A 2 7.58 3.96 -5.55
CA LEU A 2 6.78 3.48 -6.67
C LEU A 2 6.07 4.66 -7.32
N VAL A 3 6.11 4.75 -8.65
CA VAL A 3 5.34 5.72 -9.44
C VAL A 3 4.52 4.96 -10.46
N ASP A 4 3.22 5.25 -10.49
CA ASP A 4 2.24 4.63 -11.38
C ASP A 4 2.37 3.10 -11.46
N PRO A 5 2.33 2.37 -10.32
CA PRO A 5 2.66 0.95 -10.27
C PRO A 5 1.67 0.05 -11.02
N LEU A 6 0.45 0.54 -11.29
CA LEU A 6 -0.59 -0.16 -12.04
C LEU A 6 -0.74 0.35 -13.49
N GLY A 7 -0.01 1.39 -13.87
CA GLY A 7 -0.09 1.97 -15.21
C GLY A 7 0.76 1.24 -16.24
N ALA A 8 0.69 1.72 -17.50
CA ALA A 8 1.38 1.09 -18.63
C ALA A 8 2.92 1.22 -18.57
N ASN A 9 3.45 2.12 -17.75
CA ASN A 9 4.89 2.38 -17.67
C ASN A 9 5.34 2.65 -16.22
N PRO A 10 5.32 1.63 -15.35
CA PRO A 10 5.61 1.81 -13.94
C PRO A 10 7.08 2.16 -13.70
N LEU A 11 7.35 2.90 -12.63
CA LEU A 11 8.69 3.20 -12.15
C LEU A 11 8.89 2.64 -10.74
N VAL A 12 9.88 1.78 -10.58
CA VAL A 12 10.33 1.27 -9.29
C VAL A 12 11.72 1.83 -9.02
N VAL A 13 11.84 2.56 -7.91
CA VAL A 13 13.13 3.03 -7.42
C VAL A 13 13.42 2.33 -6.10
N SER A 14 14.53 1.60 -6.04
CA SER A 14 14.97 0.81 -4.90
C SER A 14 16.47 0.87 -4.78
N GLY A 15 17.03 0.58 -3.61
CA GLY A 15 18.46 0.63 -3.42
C GLY A 15 18.83 0.42 -1.96
N SER A 16 20.12 0.52 -1.66
CA SER A 16 20.57 0.66 -0.28
C SER A 16 20.29 2.07 0.24
N ALA A 17 20.00 3.03 -0.65
CA ALA A 17 19.86 4.40 -0.24
C ALA A 17 18.56 4.71 0.51
N ASN A 18 18.72 5.33 1.68
CA ASN A 18 17.60 5.92 2.40
C ASN A 18 17.56 7.43 2.10
N PHE A 19 16.41 8.08 1.98
CA PHE A 19 16.35 9.50 1.56
C PHE A 19 16.78 10.47 2.69
N SER A 20 17.99 10.31 3.23
CA SER A 20 18.58 11.16 4.26
C SER A 20 19.75 11.97 3.70
N ASP A 21 20.11 13.06 4.40
CA ASP A 21 21.21 13.93 3.97
C ASP A 21 22.54 13.15 3.93
N ALA A 22 22.86 12.40 4.97
CA ALA A 22 24.09 11.60 5.06
C ALA A 22 24.19 10.51 3.99
N SER A 23 23.05 9.92 3.60
CA SER A 23 22.97 8.99 2.46
C SER A 23 23.33 9.65 1.13
N THR A 24 22.99 10.93 0.98
CA THR A 24 23.14 11.67 -0.28
C THR A 24 24.55 12.27 -0.42
N THR A 25 25.22 12.56 0.70
CA THR A 25 26.53 13.26 0.70
C THR A 25 27.71 12.39 1.09
N ASP A 26 27.54 11.46 2.03
CA ASP A 26 28.66 10.82 2.73
C ASP A 26 28.73 9.30 2.56
N ASN A 27 27.60 8.63 2.30
CA ASN A 27 27.58 7.18 2.10
C ASN A 27 27.65 6.79 0.62
N ASP A 28 28.41 5.72 0.33
CA ASP A 28 28.38 5.06 -0.99
C ASP A 28 27.15 4.15 -1.09
N GLU A 29 26.00 4.74 -1.44
CA GLU A 29 24.76 4.00 -1.58
C GLU A 29 24.37 3.77 -3.04
N ASN A 30 23.86 2.57 -3.31
CA ASN A 30 23.41 2.18 -4.64
C ASN A 30 21.93 2.48 -4.81
N MET A 31 21.58 3.02 -5.98
CA MET A 31 20.19 3.25 -6.40
C MET A 31 19.91 2.61 -7.76
N LEU A 32 18.83 1.85 -7.82
CA LEU A 32 18.32 1.18 -8.99
C LEU A 32 17.00 1.83 -9.42
N ILE A 33 16.92 2.21 -10.69
CA ILE A 33 15.72 2.74 -11.32
C ILE A 33 15.27 1.76 -12.38
N ILE A 34 14.13 1.12 -12.15
CA ILE A 34 13.54 0.11 -13.02
C ILE A 34 12.26 0.69 -13.63
N ARG A 35 12.26 0.87 -14.95
CA ARG A 35 11.13 1.48 -15.69
C ARG A 35 10.48 0.45 -16.62
N GLY A 36 9.15 0.45 -16.69
CA GLY A 36 8.38 -0.35 -17.65
C GLY A 36 8.31 -1.84 -17.32
N ASN A 37 8.81 -2.27 -16.16
CA ASN A 37 8.74 -3.67 -15.74
C ASN A 37 7.57 -3.88 -14.77
N SER A 38 6.42 -4.28 -15.32
CA SER A 38 5.18 -4.54 -14.55
C SER A 38 5.38 -5.59 -13.48
N ARG A 39 6.09 -6.69 -13.77
CA ARG A 39 6.33 -7.76 -12.80
C ARG A 39 7.07 -7.28 -11.55
N VAL A 40 8.09 -6.44 -11.71
CA VAL A 40 8.81 -5.86 -10.57
C VAL A 40 7.91 -4.88 -9.81
N ALA A 41 7.13 -4.06 -10.52
CA ALA A 41 6.17 -3.14 -9.91
C ALA A 41 5.11 -3.86 -9.08
N ASP A 42 4.53 -4.95 -9.59
CA ASP A 42 3.52 -5.76 -8.90
C ASP A 42 4.06 -6.36 -7.59
N ILE A 43 5.29 -6.91 -7.63
CA ILE A 43 5.95 -7.47 -6.44
C ILE A 43 6.13 -6.39 -5.37
N TYR A 44 6.69 -5.23 -5.75
CA TYR A 44 6.91 -4.14 -4.79
C TYR A 44 5.59 -3.54 -4.28
N LEU A 45 4.57 -3.40 -5.13
CA LEU A 45 3.26 -2.93 -4.73
C LEU A 45 2.60 -3.89 -3.74
N GLY A 46 2.69 -5.20 -4.00
CA GLY A 46 2.22 -6.24 -3.08
C GLY A 46 2.87 -6.13 -1.71
N GLU A 47 4.19 -6.02 -1.65
CA GLU A 47 4.92 -5.86 -0.39
C GLU A 47 4.61 -4.54 0.33
N PHE A 48 4.47 -3.44 -0.41
CA PHE A 48 4.01 -2.17 0.15
C PHE A 48 2.63 -2.32 0.81
N MET A 49 1.67 -2.94 0.10
CA MET A 49 0.31 -3.15 0.62
C MET A 49 0.29 -4.08 1.83
N ARG A 50 1.15 -5.12 1.85
CA ARG A 50 1.31 -6.01 3.00
C ARG A 50 1.75 -5.24 4.25
N LEU A 51 2.80 -4.43 4.13
CA LEU A 51 3.31 -3.62 5.23
C LEU A 51 2.31 -2.54 5.65
N TYR A 52 1.73 -1.81 4.71
CA TYR A 52 0.75 -0.77 4.99
C TYR A 52 -0.44 -1.32 5.77
N ARG A 53 -1.06 -2.41 5.30
CA ARG A 53 -2.21 -3.03 6.00
C ARG A 53 -1.84 -3.54 7.39
N HIS A 54 -0.66 -4.14 7.54
CA HIS A 54 -0.16 -4.60 8.83
C HIS A 54 -0.05 -3.46 9.84
N PHE A 55 0.56 -2.33 9.45
CA PHE A 55 0.71 -1.18 10.34
C PHE A 55 -0.60 -0.41 10.56
N ALA A 56 -1.45 -0.27 9.54
CA ALA A 56 -2.77 0.35 9.69
C ALA A 56 -3.64 -0.39 10.72
N PHE A 57 -3.61 -1.72 10.69
CA PHE A 57 -4.33 -2.52 11.70
C PHE A 57 -3.76 -2.35 13.11
N ARG A 58 -2.42 -2.30 13.25
CA ARG A 58 -1.77 -2.09 14.55
C ARG A 58 -2.04 -0.70 15.14
N ASP A 59 -2.06 0.32 14.30
CA ASP A 59 -2.46 1.68 14.70
C ASP A 59 -3.91 1.70 15.17
N TRP A 60 -4.82 1.07 14.40
CA TRP A 60 -6.21 0.91 14.81
C TRP A 60 -6.36 0.21 16.18
N LEU A 61 -5.64 -0.89 16.41
CA LEU A 61 -5.63 -1.58 17.72
C LEU A 61 -5.13 -0.67 18.86
N THR A 62 -4.10 0.12 18.60
CA THR A 62 -3.53 1.05 19.60
C THR A 62 -4.54 2.11 20.01
N GLN A 63 -5.39 2.55 19.08
CA GLN A 63 -6.47 3.50 19.34
C GLN A 63 -7.70 2.85 20.01
N HIS A 64 -7.79 1.52 20.05
CA HIS A 64 -8.93 0.76 20.59
C HIS A 64 -8.46 -0.30 21.61
N PRO A 65 -7.88 0.10 22.76
CA PRO A 65 -7.26 -0.83 23.73
C PRO A 65 -8.23 -1.79 24.42
N GLY A 66 -9.54 -1.51 24.35
CA GLY A 66 -10.62 -2.36 24.87
C GLY A 66 -11.44 -3.04 23.78
N ALA A 67 -10.99 -3.01 22.52
CA ALA A 67 -11.58 -3.86 21.50
C ALA A 67 -11.22 -5.31 21.84
N ASP A 68 -12.17 -6.06 22.41
CA ASP A 68 -12.06 -7.51 22.51
C ASP A 68 -11.68 -8.07 21.12
N GLU A 69 -10.75 -9.03 21.07
CA GLU A 69 -10.19 -9.67 19.85
C GLU A 69 -11.24 -10.08 18.79
N VAL A 70 -12.52 -10.12 19.16
CA VAL A 70 -13.64 -10.70 18.43
C VAL A 70 -14.44 -9.68 17.60
N GLN A 71 -14.31 -8.36 17.84
CA GLN A 71 -15.07 -7.33 17.10
C GLN A 71 -14.35 -6.82 15.84
N VAL A 72 -13.35 -7.55 15.33
CA VAL A 72 -12.64 -7.21 14.09
C VAL A 72 -13.53 -7.56 12.90
N SER A 73 -14.52 -6.70 12.62
CA SER A 73 -15.41 -6.73 11.46
C SER A 73 -15.90 -8.14 11.06
N HIS A 74 -17.06 -8.56 11.56
CA HIS A 74 -17.72 -9.74 11.01
C HIS A 74 -17.98 -9.59 9.50
N LEU A 75 -18.02 -10.72 8.80
CA LEU A 75 -18.50 -10.75 7.43
C LEU A 75 -19.94 -10.22 7.41
N ASP A 76 -20.19 -9.20 6.59
CA ASP A 76 -21.55 -8.77 6.31
C ASP A 76 -22.20 -9.84 5.42
N GLU A 77 -23.08 -10.65 6.02
CA GLU A 77 -23.79 -11.74 5.34
C GLU A 77 -24.95 -11.25 4.45
N THR A 78 -25.24 -9.93 4.45
CA THR A 78 -26.30 -9.35 3.64
C THR A 78 -25.81 -8.97 2.24
N ASP A 79 -26.73 -8.80 1.29
CA ASP A 79 -26.42 -8.29 -0.06
C ASP A 79 -26.20 -6.76 -0.11
N GLN A 80 -25.67 -6.18 0.96
CA GLN A 80 -25.43 -4.73 1.09
C GLN A 80 -23.93 -4.39 1.19
N TRP A 81 -23.07 -5.39 1.41
CA TRP A 81 -21.62 -5.23 1.57
C TRP A 81 -20.96 -4.45 0.43
N TRP A 82 -21.50 -4.56 -0.80
CA TRP A 82 -20.93 -3.93 -1.99
C TRP A 82 -21.14 -2.41 -2.00
N LYS A 83 -22.16 -1.90 -1.30
CA LYS A 83 -22.55 -0.48 -1.35
C LYS A 83 -21.42 0.47 -0.96
N ARG A 84 -20.60 0.11 0.03
CA ARG A 84 -19.47 0.95 0.49
C ARG A 84 -18.41 1.19 -0.59
N TYR A 85 -18.34 0.33 -1.62
CA TYR A 85 -17.41 0.45 -2.73
C TYR A 85 -17.92 1.35 -3.87
N PHE A 86 -19.09 1.98 -3.73
CA PHE A 86 -19.64 2.93 -4.69
C PHE A 86 -19.91 4.28 -4.00
N GLY A 87 -19.68 5.40 -4.69
CA GLY A 87 -19.85 6.76 -4.15
C GLY A 87 -18.51 7.47 -3.87
N ASN A 88 -18.48 8.35 -2.87
CA ASN A 88 -17.30 9.17 -2.53
C ASN A 88 -16.56 8.67 -1.26
N THR A 89 -16.51 7.35 -1.08
CA THR A 89 -15.83 6.69 0.04
C THR A 89 -14.37 6.36 -0.31
N PHE A 90 -13.57 6.02 0.70
CA PHE A 90 -12.20 5.53 0.49
C PHE A 90 -12.20 4.22 -0.31
N GLU A 91 -13.11 3.31 0.01
CA GLU A 91 -13.28 2.00 -0.63
C GLU A 91 -13.69 2.12 -2.09
N SER A 92 -14.51 3.12 -2.44
CA SER A 92 -14.86 3.44 -3.83
C SER A 92 -13.63 3.88 -4.63
N ARG A 93 -12.79 4.77 -4.06
CA ARG A 93 -11.53 5.17 -4.69
C ARG A 93 -10.56 3.99 -4.84
N GLN A 94 -10.43 3.17 -3.81
CA GLN A 94 -9.59 1.97 -3.83
C GLN A 94 -10.06 1.04 -4.95
N ARG A 95 -11.35 0.73 -5.05
CA ARG A 95 -11.88 -0.12 -6.12
C ARG A 95 -11.57 0.47 -7.50
N SER A 96 -11.86 1.75 -7.72
CA SER A 96 -11.59 2.40 -9.01
C SER A 96 -10.12 2.34 -9.41
N TYR A 97 -9.20 2.34 -8.45
CA TYR A 97 -7.77 2.25 -8.70
C TYR A 97 -7.29 0.82 -9.04
N PHE A 98 -7.92 -0.23 -8.51
CA PHE A 98 -7.49 -1.62 -8.71
C PHE A 98 -8.27 -2.40 -9.78
N VAL A 99 -9.38 -1.85 -10.28
CA VAL A 99 -10.28 -2.54 -11.25
C VAL A 99 -10.16 -1.97 -12.68
N SER A 100 -9.28 -0.98 -12.90
CA SER A 100 -9.06 -0.36 -14.22
C SER A 100 -8.30 -1.25 -15.19
#